data_AF-A0A6C0DIM3-F1
#
_entry.id   AF-A0A6C0DIM3-F1
#
_cell.length_a   1.000
_cell.length_b   1.000
_cell.length_c   1.000
_cell.angle_alpha   90.00
_cell.angle_beta   90.00
_cell.angle_gamma   90.00
#
_symmetry.space_group_name_H-M   'P 1'
#
loop_
_entity.id
_entity.type
_entity.pdbx_description
1 polymer ?
#
loop_
_entity_poly.entity_id
_entity_poly.type
_entity_poly.pdbx_seq_one_letter_code
_entity_poly.pdbx_strand_id
1 'polypeptide(L)'
;MKYIIEGDIDFYKELLDSSYENEIIDADNNCCMITNMPLQENFVKLQCGHLFNYGPLFKDLLNYKKKFNNMEQSKYKLKYNEIRCPYCRKIQNELLPYYDNLSYPKECGVNYLDPNKSNYILECINEKNQCKYEHVMFDDSGNVLFTQKCFKYGFTHSILKEKYNLNINYCYSHKQFIMKELKEKAKEKIKQDKEKIKQEKLKIKEDLIKAAMEKKNLEKEMKKNAVVKIDETKIAENAITCSEIVKSGQRKGLSCLTKVYKDCLCKRHYNITNKDINIS
;
A
#
# COMPACT_ATOMS: atom_id res chain seq x y z
N MET A 1 -27.52 44.03 -32.51
CA MET A 1 -27.25 43.43 -33.83
C MET A 1 -28.57 43.38 -34.59
N LYS A 2 -28.66 44.05 -35.74
CA LYS A 2 -29.78 43.91 -36.68
C LYS A 2 -29.35 42.84 -37.69
N TYR A 3 -30.00 41.68 -37.68
CA TYR A 3 -29.76 40.63 -38.67
C TYR A 3 -30.53 40.98 -39.95
N ILE A 4 -29.86 40.90 -41.11
CA ILE A 4 -30.50 41.03 -42.43
C ILE A 4 -30.59 39.60 -42.98
N ILE A 5 -31.81 39.13 -43.23
CA ILE A 5 -32.09 37.80 -43.79
C ILE A 5 -32.13 37.96 -45.31
N GLU A 6 -31.40 37.11 -46.05
CA GLU A 6 -31.44 37.10 -47.51
C GLU A 6 -32.86 36.73 -47.99
N GLY A 7 -33.53 37.63 -48.71
CA GLY A 7 -34.85 37.37 -49.30
C GLY A 7 -35.94 38.40 -49.04
N ASP A 8 -35.65 39.55 -48.44
CA ASP A 8 -36.65 40.62 -48.14
C ASP A 8 -37.84 40.14 -47.28
N ILE A 9 -37.63 39.04 -46.54
CA ILE A 9 -38.58 38.49 -45.58
C ILE A 9 -38.31 39.16 -44.24
N ASP A 10 -39.20 40.06 -43.83
CA ASP A 10 -39.20 40.62 -42.49
C ASP A 10 -39.77 39.57 -41.51
N PHE A 11 -38.87 38.73 -40.98
CA PHE A 11 -39.18 37.65 -40.06
C PHE A 11 -40.02 38.09 -38.85
N TYR A 12 -39.81 39.31 -38.35
CA TYR A 12 -40.59 39.84 -37.22
C TYR A 12 -42.00 40.24 -37.64
N LYS A 13 -42.15 40.78 -38.85
CA LYS A 13 -43.45 41.07 -39.44
C LYS A 13 -44.24 39.79 -39.69
N GLU A 14 -43.61 38.73 -40.18
CA GLU A 14 -44.29 37.45 -40.43
C GLU A 14 -44.69 36.72 -39.14
N LEU A 15 -43.88 36.84 -38.08
CA LEU A 15 -44.24 36.40 -36.73
C LEU A 15 -45.48 37.15 -36.19
N LEU A 16 -45.55 38.46 -36.41
CA LEU A 16 -46.69 39.29 -36.00
C LEU A 16 -47.93 39.04 -36.86
N ASP A 17 -47.78 38.82 -38.17
CA ASP A 17 -48.91 38.54 -39.07
C ASP A 17 -49.48 37.12 -38.86
N SER A 18 -48.70 36.19 -38.30
CA SER A 18 -49.16 34.85 -37.91
C SER A 18 -49.97 34.82 -36.60
N SER A 19 -50.14 35.96 -35.93
CA SER A 19 -50.99 36.01 -34.76
C SER A 19 -52.46 35.98 -35.18
N TYR A 20 -53.09 34.83 -34.95
CA TYR A 20 -54.42 34.78 -34.33
C TYR A 20 -54.68 36.07 -33.53
N GLU A 21 -55.88 36.62 -33.63
CA GLU A 21 -56.36 37.65 -32.70
C GLU A 21 -56.10 37.15 -31.28
N ASN A 22 -54.94 37.51 -30.74
CA ASN A 22 -54.65 37.38 -29.34
C ASN A 22 -55.50 38.49 -28.75
N GLU A 23 -56.73 38.12 -28.39
CA GLU A 23 -57.35 38.69 -27.21
C GLU A 23 -56.21 38.85 -26.21
N ILE A 24 -55.87 40.10 -25.91
CA ILE A 24 -55.01 40.42 -24.79
C ILE A 24 -55.83 39.90 -23.61
N ILE A 25 -55.59 38.65 -23.22
CA ILE A 25 -56.06 38.10 -21.97
C ILE A 25 -55.24 38.88 -20.94
N ASP A 26 -55.78 40.02 -20.56
CA ASP A 26 -55.29 40.81 -19.47
C ASP A 26 -55.13 39.89 -18.27
N ALA A 27 -53.87 39.82 -17.80
CA ALA A 27 -53.53 39.72 -16.40
C ALA A 27 -54.33 38.71 -15.57
N ASP A 28 -53.97 37.43 -15.63
CA ASP A 28 -53.78 36.72 -14.37
C ASP A 28 -52.81 35.54 -14.47
N ASN A 29 -51.80 35.59 -13.59
CA ASN A 29 -50.63 34.72 -13.45
C ASN A 29 -50.94 33.25 -13.09
N ASN A 30 -52.07 32.71 -13.53
CA ASN A 30 -52.60 31.41 -13.12
C ASN A 30 -52.17 30.26 -14.04
N CYS A 31 -50.99 30.35 -14.65
CA CYS A 31 -50.40 29.29 -15.45
C CYS A 31 -49.07 28.80 -14.85
N CYS A 32 -48.80 27.51 -15.01
CA CYS A 32 -47.56 26.85 -14.64
C CYS A 32 -46.44 27.27 -15.58
N MET A 33 -45.34 27.83 -15.06
CA MET A 33 -44.20 28.34 -15.85
C MET A 33 -43.33 27.25 -16.53
N ILE A 34 -43.65 25.97 -16.35
CA ILE A 34 -42.99 24.85 -17.07
C ILE A 34 -43.85 24.37 -18.24
N THR A 35 -45.15 24.19 -18.03
CA THR A 35 -46.05 23.57 -19.00
C THR A 35 -46.94 24.57 -19.73
N ASN A 36 -46.97 25.83 -19.27
CA ASN A 36 -47.91 26.87 -19.70
C ASN A 36 -49.39 26.44 -19.62
N MET A 37 -49.69 25.48 -18.76
CA MET A 37 -51.06 25.04 -18.47
C MET A 37 -51.60 25.75 -17.23
N PRO A 38 -52.92 25.84 -17.03
CA PRO A 38 -53.52 26.38 -15.81
C PRO A 38 -52.94 25.74 -14.54
N LEU A 39 -52.82 26.54 -13.48
CA LEU A 39 -52.40 26.08 -12.17
C LEU A 39 -53.48 25.15 -11.58
N GLN A 40 -53.03 24.01 -11.09
CA GLN A 40 -53.86 23.01 -10.41
C GLN A 40 -53.94 23.33 -8.91
N GLU A 41 -54.89 22.74 -8.19
CA GLU A 41 -55.11 22.97 -6.75
C GLU A 41 -53.83 22.91 -5.90
N ASN A 42 -52.96 21.93 -6.17
CA ASN A 42 -51.69 21.74 -5.45
C ASN A 42 -50.50 22.44 -6.15
N PHE A 43 -50.72 23.63 -6.72
CA PHE A 43 -49.62 24.39 -7.29
C PHE A 43 -48.63 24.85 -6.22
N VAL A 44 -47.39 25.10 -6.64
CA VAL A 44 -46.29 25.52 -5.77
C VAL A 44 -45.79 26.88 -6.21
N LYS A 45 -45.73 27.82 -5.27
CA LYS A 45 -45.01 29.08 -5.41
C LYS A 45 -43.64 28.97 -4.77
N LEU A 46 -42.58 29.10 -5.57
CA LEU A 46 -41.21 29.12 -5.03
C LEU A 46 -40.90 30.48 -4.38
N GLN A 47 -39.85 30.55 -3.55
CA GLN A 47 -39.41 31.78 -2.87
C GLN A 47 -39.01 32.91 -3.84
N CYS A 48 -38.65 32.54 -5.07
CA CYS A 48 -38.39 33.49 -6.15
C CYS A 48 -39.65 34.08 -6.79
N GLY A 49 -40.84 33.66 -6.37
CA GLY A 49 -42.14 34.14 -6.85
C GLY A 49 -42.77 33.32 -7.98
N HIS A 50 -42.00 32.49 -8.69
CA HIS A 50 -42.51 31.70 -9.80
C HIS A 50 -43.45 30.57 -9.36
N LEU A 51 -44.49 30.36 -10.17
CA LEU A 51 -45.59 29.42 -9.94
C LEU A 51 -45.48 28.21 -10.86
N PHE A 52 -45.67 27.02 -10.29
CA PHE A 52 -45.57 25.76 -11.03
C PHE A 52 -46.62 24.76 -10.55
N ASN A 53 -47.09 23.91 -11.46
CA ASN A 53 -47.78 22.69 -11.08
C ASN A 53 -46.80 21.71 -10.42
N TYR A 54 -47.26 21.04 -9.37
CA TYR A 54 -46.43 20.16 -8.56
C TYR A 54 -45.73 19.07 -9.39
N GLY A 55 -46.48 18.39 -10.27
CA GLY A 55 -45.96 17.25 -11.06
C GLY A 55 -44.77 17.61 -11.96
N PRO A 56 -44.91 18.63 -12.84
CA PRO A 56 -43.81 19.12 -13.66
C PRO A 56 -42.60 19.57 -12.82
N LEU A 57 -42.83 20.35 -11.75
CA LEU A 57 -41.76 20.84 -10.89
C LEU A 57 -41.03 19.69 -10.17
N PHE A 58 -41.77 18.73 -9.62
CA PHE A 58 -41.21 17.55 -8.96
C PHE A 58 -40.32 16.74 -9.91
N LYS A 59 -40.78 16.50 -11.15
CA LYS A 59 -40.01 15.76 -12.16
C LYS A 59 -38.73 16.48 -12.54
N ASP A 60 -38.79 17.81 -12.71
CA ASP A 60 -37.61 18.62 -13.02
C ASP A 60 -36.55 18.53 -11.90
N LEU A 61 -36.97 18.78 -10.65
CA LEU A 61 -36.10 18.71 -9.48
C LEU A 61 -35.51 17.30 -9.28
N LEU A 62 -36.33 16.25 -9.48
CA LEU A 62 -35.89 14.86 -9.36
C LEU A 62 -34.82 14.53 -10.40
N ASN A 63 -35.04 14.92 -11.66
CA ASN A 63 -34.09 14.71 -12.74
C ASN A 63 -32.79 15.49 -12.49
N TYR A 64 -32.89 16.73 -12.04
CA TYR A 64 -31.74 17.53 -11.65
C TYR A 64 -30.90 16.81 -10.59
N LYS A 65 -31.52 16.37 -9.49
CA LYS A 65 -30.79 15.75 -8.36
C LYS A 65 -30.23 14.38 -8.68
N LYS A 66 -30.92 13.57 -9.49
CA LYS A 66 -30.50 12.18 -9.79
C LYS A 66 -29.63 12.04 -11.04
N LYS A 67 -29.88 12.81 -12.09
CA LYS A 67 -29.25 12.60 -13.41
C LYS A 67 -28.27 13.69 -13.80
N PHE A 68 -28.61 14.96 -13.57
CA PHE A 68 -27.88 16.09 -14.14
C PHE A 68 -26.98 16.87 -13.16
N ASN A 69 -26.99 16.49 -11.88
CA ASN A 69 -26.19 17.14 -10.83
C ASN A 69 -24.67 17.18 -11.09
N ASN A 70 -24.14 16.28 -11.92
CA ASN A 70 -22.73 16.19 -12.27
C ASN A 70 -22.33 17.15 -13.40
N MET A 71 -23.30 17.67 -14.15
CA MET A 71 -23.06 18.60 -15.26
C MET A 71 -23.04 20.07 -14.80
N GLU A 72 -23.40 20.32 -13.53
CA GLU A 72 -23.47 21.66 -12.97
C GLU A 72 -22.11 22.13 -12.45
N GLN A 73 -21.82 23.42 -12.60
CA GLN A 73 -20.64 24.01 -11.99
C GLN A 73 -20.74 23.90 -10.47
N SER A 74 -19.60 23.74 -9.78
CA SER A 74 -19.57 23.52 -8.32
C SER A 74 -20.36 24.58 -7.53
N LYS A 75 -20.47 25.81 -8.03
CA LYS A 75 -21.20 26.91 -7.38
C LYS A 75 -22.72 26.80 -7.46
N TYR A 76 -23.25 26.01 -8.40
CA TYR A 76 -24.69 25.77 -8.60
C TYR A 76 -25.15 24.40 -8.11
N LYS A 77 -24.22 23.58 -7.62
CA LYS A 77 -24.53 22.25 -7.10
C LYS A 77 -25.36 22.37 -5.81
N LEU A 78 -26.54 21.76 -5.82
CA LEU A 78 -27.48 21.82 -4.70
C LEU A 78 -27.07 20.89 -3.56
N LYS A 79 -27.22 21.36 -2.32
CA LYS A 79 -27.22 20.49 -1.14
C LYS A 79 -28.49 19.64 -1.08
N TYR A 80 -28.54 18.71 -0.15
CA TYR A 80 -29.69 17.81 0.00
C TYR A 80 -30.98 18.56 0.34
N ASN A 81 -30.92 19.56 1.23
CA ASN A 81 -32.05 20.39 1.65
C ASN A 81 -32.33 21.59 0.74
N GLU A 82 -31.67 21.69 -0.41
CA GLU A 82 -31.81 22.81 -1.34
C GLU A 82 -32.53 22.40 -2.62
N ILE A 83 -33.42 23.24 -3.15
CA ILE A 83 -33.99 23.10 -4.49
C ILE A 83 -33.74 24.37 -5.31
N ARG A 84 -33.79 24.23 -6.64
CA ARG A 84 -33.57 25.33 -7.57
C ARG A 84 -34.81 25.59 -8.40
N CYS A 85 -35.14 26.85 -8.62
CA CYS A 85 -36.18 27.22 -9.57
C CYS A 85 -35.79 26.82 -11.01
N PRO A 86 -36.64 26.08 -11.75
CA PRO A 86 -36.35 25.71 -13.14
C PRO A 86 -36.24 26.93 -14.07
N TYR A 87 -37.01 27.97 -13.78
CA TYR A 87 -37.06 29.20 -14.59
C TYR A 87 -35.86 30.12 -14.32
N CYS A 88 -35.78 30.73 -13.13
CA CYS A 88 -34.75 31.73 -12.82
C CYS A 88 -33.50 31.17 -12.15
N ARG A 89 -33.44 29.85 -11.90
CA ARG A 89 -32.28 29.18 -11.30
C ARG A 89 -31.90 29.62 -9.89
N LYS A 90 -32.71 30.45 -9.23
CA LYS A 90 -32.52 30.83 -7.82
C LYS A 90 -32.66 29.59 -6.91
N ILE A 91 -31.72 29.44 -5.99
CA ILE A 91 -31.67 28.35 -5.02
C ILE A 91 -32.43 28.77 -3.75
N GLN A 92 -33.20 27.84 -3.18
CA GLN A 92 -33.86 27.99 -1.89
C GLN A 92 -33.59 26.78 -1.00
N ASN A 93 -33.63 26.97 0.32
CA ASN A 93 -33.31 25.96 1.34
C ASN A 93 -34.54 25.18 1.83
N GLU A 94 -35.64 25.26 1.09
CA GLU A 94 -36.93 24.67 1.43
C GLU A 94 -37.34 23.71 0.32
N LEU A 95 -37.55 22.45 0.70
CA LEU A 95 -37.98 21.38 -0.18
C LEU A 95 -39.44 21.56 -0.58
N LEU A 96 -39.89 20.81 -1.61
CA LEU A 96 -41.31 20.77 -1.92
C LEU A 96 -42.11 20.18 -0.75
N PRO A 97 -43.33 20.67 -0.49
CA PRO A 97 -44.24 20.02 0.44
C PRO A 97 -44.59 18.61 -0.06
N TYR A 98 -44.75 17.66 0.85
CA TYR A 98 -45.25 16.34 0.52
C TYR A 98 -46.76 16.29 0.72
N TYR A 99 -47.45 15.70 -0.26
CA TYR A 99 -48.90 15.58 -0.30
C TYR A 99 -49.27 14.10 -0.44
N ASP A 100 -49.89 13.50 0.58
CA ASP A 100 -50.31 12.08 0.56
C ASP A 100 -51.34 11.78 -0.52
N ASN A 101 -52.18 12.78 -0.86
CA ASN A 101 -53.23 12.69 -1.88
C ASN A 101 -52.68 12.79 -3.32
N LEU A 102 -51.45 13.25 -3.50
CA LEU A 102 -50.79 13.23 -4.81
C LEU A 102 -50.02 11.91 -4.94
N SER A 103 -50.20 11.19 -6.06
CA SER A 103 -49.52 9.90 -6.33
C SER A 103 -48.01 10.04 -6.63
N TYR A 104 -47.28 10.85 -5.86
CA TYR A 104 -45.82 11.01 -5.93
C TYR A 104 -45.15 10.40 -4.69
N PRO A 105 -44.05 9.63 -4.86
CA PRO A 105 -43.34 9.06 -3.73
C PRO A 105 -42.60 10.13 -2.90
N LYS A 106 -42.27 9.78 -1.65
CA LYS A 106 -41.32 10.55 -0.83
C LYS A 106 -39.92 10.38 -1.40
N GLU A 107 -39.37 11.46 -1.92
CA GLU A 107 -38.03 11.53 -2.50
C GLU A 107 -37.14 12.44 -1.67
N CYS A 108 -36.12 11.82 -1.06
CA CYS A 108 -35.20 12.52 -0.18
C CYS A 108 -34.47 13.63 -0.94
N GLY A 109 -34.55 14.84 -0.38
CA GLY A 109 -33.97 16.06 -0.94
C GLY A 109 -34.79 16.71 -2.07
N VAL A 110 -35.99 16.21 -2.36
CA VAL A 110 -36.93 16.85 -3.30
C VAL A 110 -38.18 17.32 -2.57
N ASN A 111 -38.96 16.39 -2.01
CA ASN A 111 -40.19 16.67 -1.26
C ASN A 111 -40.20 16.07 0.16
N TYR A 112 -39.10 15.45 0.55
CA TYR A 112 -38.93 14.84 1.86
C TYR A 112 -37.48 15.02 2.30
N LEU A 113 -37.24 15.27 3.58
CA LEU A 113 -35.90 15.26 4.15
C LEU A 113 -35.79 14.02 5.05
N ASP A 114 -35.06 13.00 4.58
CA ASP A 114 -34.79 11.81 5.38
C ASP A 114 -33.74 12.16 6.45
N PRO A 115 -34.06 12.11 7.75
CA PRO A 115 -33.10 12.43 8.81
C PRO A 115 -31.84 11.59 8.70
N ASN A 116 -31.96 10.31 8.34
CA ASN A 116 -30.84 9.38 8.24
C ASN A 116 -29.91 9.68 7.06
N LYS A 117 -30.42 10.28 5.98
CA LYS A 117 -29.62 10.74 4.84
C LYS A 117 -29.14 12.18 5.00
N SER A 118 -29.89 13.01 5.74
CA SER A 118 -29.52 14.40 6.05
C SER A 118 -28.42 14.47 7.12
N ASN A 119 -28.31 13.46 7.98
CA ASN A 119 -27.28 13.36 9.03
C ASN A 119 -25.85 13.34 8.47
N TYR A 120 -25.64 12.94 7.21
CA TYR A 120 -24.35 13.09 6.54
C TYR A 120 -23.90 14.56 6.36
N ILE A 121 -24.80 15.53 6.53
CA ILE A 121 -24.48 16.98 6.48
C ILE A 121 -24.47 17.60 7.87
N LEU A 122 -25.32 17.16 8.82
CA LEU A 122 -25.35 17.69 10.18
C LEU A 122 -24.11 17.30 11.01
N GLU A 123 -23.43 16.20 10.69
CA GLU A 123 -22.15 15.83 11.30
C GLU A 123 -20.97 16.74 10.90
N CYS A 124 -21.17 17.62 9.91
CA CYS A 124 -20.17 18.56 9.39
C CYS A 124 -20.11 19.91 10.14
N ILE A 125 -20.61 20.01 11.37
CA ILE A 125 -20.51 21.23 12.20
C ILE A 125 -19.97 20.92 13.61
N ASN A 126 -19.43 19.71 13.84
CA ASN A 126 -18.87 19.36 15.14
C ASN A 126 -17.36 19.60 15.14
N GLU A 127 -16.84 20.49 16.01
CA GLU A 127 -15.39 20.73 16.20
C GLU A 127 -14.62 19.42 16.49
N LYS A 128 -15.31 18.42 17.07
CA LYS A 128 -14.79 17.08 17.31
C LYS A 128 -14.40 16.32 16.04
N ASN A 129 -14.95 16.70 14.88
CA ASN A 129 -14.71 16.07 13.58
C ASN A 129 -13.73 16.87 12.71
N GLN A 130 -12.90 17.75 13.27
CA GLN A 130 -11.83 18.37 12.50
C GLN A 130 -10.70 17.37 12.20
N CYS A 131 -10.13 17.44 10.99
CA CYS A 131 -8.95 16.66 10.64
C CYS A 131 -7.77 17.05 11.55
N LYS A 132 -7.18 16.07 12.22
CA LYS A 132 -6.03 16.29 13.14
C LYS A 132 -4.66 16.29 12.44
N TYR A 133 -4.64 16.42 11.12
CA TYR A 133 -3.38 16.49 10.38
C TYR A 133 -2.76 17.88 10.54
N GLU A 134 -1.46 17.91 10.85
CA GLU A 134 -0.66 19.12 10.98
C GLU A 134 0.45 19.11 9.91
N HIS A 135 0.49 20.18 9.11
CA HIS A 135 1.58 20.42 8.17
C HIS A 135 2.70 21.15 8.90
N VAL A 136 3.88 20.56 8.95
CA VAL A 136 5.07 21.17 9.56
C VAL A 136 5.91 21.77 8.44
N MET A 137 6.22 23.06 8.55
CA MET A 137 7.13 23.77 7.65
C MET A 137 8.48 23.93 8.34
N PHE A 138 9.57 23.71 7.60
CA PHE A 138 10.95 23.78 8.09
C PHE A 138 11.72 24.91 7.40
N ASP A 139 12.68 25.52 8.10
CA ASP A 139 13.67 26.43 7.51
C ASP A 139 14.79 25.66 6.78
N ASP A 140 15.69 26.39 6.11
CA ASP A 140 16.83 25.81 5.39
C ASP A 140 17.81 25.07 6.32
N SER A 141 17.77 25.34 7.62
CA SER A 141 18.58 24.66 8.65
C SER A 141 17.89 23.44 9.24
N GLY A 142 16.66 23.13 8.81
CA GLY A 142 15.85 22.01 9.30
C GLY A 142 15.07 22.30 10.59
N ASN A 143 15.04 23.54 11.09
CA ASN A 143 14.22 23.91 12.24
C ASN A 143 12.77 24.15 11.84
N VAL A 144 11.83 23.87 12.75
CA VAL A 144 10.40 24.09 12.51
C VAL A 144 10.09 25.59 12.48
N LEU A 145 9.62 26.10 11.35
CA LEU A 145 9.14 27.48 11.19
C LEU A 145 7.74 27.66 11.76
N PHE A 146 6.81 26.81 11.33
CA PHE A 146 5.43 26.82 11.83
C PHE A 146 4.70 25.52 11.55
N THR A 147 3.64 25.28 12.30
CA THR A 147 2.71 24.17 12.10
C THR A 147 1.32 24.70 11.70
N GLN A 148 0.78 24.17 10.60
CA GLN A 148 -0.54 24.54 10.11
C GLN A 148 -1.50 23.35 10.20
N LYS A 149 -2.58 23.55 10.96
CA LYS A 149 -3.65 22.54 11.09
C LYS A 149 -4.48 22.45 9.82
N CYS A 150 -4.95 21.25 9.50
CA CYS A 150 -5.90 21.05 8.43
C CYS A 150 -7.25 21.69 8.76
N PHE A 151 -7.77 22.50 7.83
CA PHE A 151 -9.09 23.12 7.94
C PHE A 151 -10.25 22.24 7.43
N LYS A 152 -9.95 21.02 6.98
CA LYS A 152 -10.98 20.08 6.47
C LYS A 152 -11.56 19.23 7.60
N TYR A 153 -12.78 18.76 7.39
CA TYR A 153 -13.41 17.74 8.23
C TYR A 153 -12.68 16.40 8.09
N GLY A 154 -12.49 15.74 9.22
CA GLY A 154 -11.91 14.42 9.37
C GLY A 154 -12.87 13.42 9.97
N PHE A 155 -12.66 12.16 9.63
CA PHE A 155 -13.43 11.03 10.14
C PHE A 155 -12.46 9.97 10.63
N THR A 156 -12.89 9.16 11.60
CA THR A 156 -12.15 7.94 11.95
C THR A 156 -12.26 6.96 10.79
N HIS A 157 -11.13 6.56 10.22
CA HIS A 157 -11.11 5.55 9.15
C HIS A 157 -10.92 4.17 9.76
N SER A 158 -11.86 3.24 9.53
CA SER A 158 -11.79 1.86 10.06
C SER A 158 -10.46 1.18 9.75
N ILE A 159 -9.95 1.37 8.54
CA ILE A 159 -8.65 0.82 8.11
C ILE A 159 -7.50 1.32 9.00
N LEU A 160 -7.48 2.60 9.38
CA LEU A 160 -6.44 3.16 10.24
C LEU A 160 -6.57 2.62 11.68
N LYS A 161 -7.80 2.50 12.17
CA LYS A 161 -8.09 1.94 13.50
C LYS A 161 -7.74 0.46 13.59
N GLU A 162 -8.19 -0.36 12.65
CA GLU A 162 -8.04 -1.82 12.73
C GLU A 162 -6.61 -2.27 12.40
N LYS A 163 -6.00 -1.71 11.35
CA LYS A 163 -4.71 -2.17 10.87
C LYS A 163 -3.52 -1.51 11.57
N TYR A 164 -3.70 -0.26 11.99
CA TYR A 164 -2.61 0.56 12.54
C TYR A 164 -2.90 1.06 13.95
N ASN A 165 -4.00 0.63 14.58
CA ASN A 165 -4.45 1.07 15.90
C ASN A 165 -4.53 2.60 16.05
N LEU A 166 -4.81 3.30 14.95
CA LEU A 166 -4.79 4.75 14.88
C LEU A 166 -6.22 5.29 14.90
N ASN A 167 -6.68 5.68 16.09
CA ASN A 167 -8.02 6.24 16.30
C ASN A 167 -8.01 7.78 16.22
N ILE A 168 -7.66 8.30 15.04
CA ILE A 168 -7.53 9.74 14.78
C ILE A 168 -8.39 10.12 13.57
N ASN A 169 -9.02 11.30 13.67
CA ASN A 169 -9.86 11.86 12.61
C ASN A 169 -8.98 12.48 11.52
N TYR A 170 -9.09 11.96 10.30
CA TYR A 170 -8.41 12.51 9.12
C TYR A 170 -9.39 12.76 7.99
N CYS A 171 -9.18 13.85 7.24
CA CYS A 171 -9.91 14.06 6.00
C CYS A 171 -9.50 13.01 4.96
N TYR A 172 -10.29 12.83 3.90
CA TYR A 172 -10.00 11.80 2.90
C TYR A 172 -8.60 11.96 2.27
N SER A 173 -8.17 13.19 1.96
CA SER A 173 -6.83 13.42 1.39
C SER A 173 -5.71 13.06 2.38
N HIS A 174 -5.85 13.46 3.65
CA HIS A 174 -4.83 13.17 4.67
C HIS A 174 -4.80 11.71 5.08
N LYS A 175 -5.94 11.01 5.05
CA LYS A 175 -5.97 9.54 5.20
C LYS A 175 -5.05 8.88 4.17
N GLN A 176 -5.13 9.27 2.91
CA GLN A 176 -4.29 8.68 1.85
C GLN A 176 -2.80 8.94 2.09
N PHE A 177 -2.47 10.16 2.53
CA PHE A 177 -1.11 10.54 2.87
C PHE A 177 -0.56 9.70 4.04
N ILE A 178 -1.28 9.68 5.17
CA ILE A 178 -0.90 8.88 6.35
C ILE A 178 -0.79 7.40 6.00
N MET A 179 -1.71 6.86 5.19
CA MET A 179 -1.62 5.46 4.73
C MET A 179 -0.37 5.19 3.90
N LYS A 180 0.10 6.15 3.10
CA LYS A 180 1.34 6.02 2.33
C LYS A 180 2.55 5.98 3.26
N GLU A 181 2.67 6.94 4.18
CA GLU A 181 3.77 6.99 5.15
C GLU A 181 3.87 5.72 6.00
N LEU A 182 2.73 5.22 6.50
CA LEU A 182 2.70 3.99 7.30
C LEU A 182 3.16 2.77 6.50
N LYS A 183 2.82 2.69 5.21
CA LYS A 183 3.30 1.63 4.32
C LYS A 183 4.81 1.75 4.07
N GLU A 184 5.33 2.95 3.90
CA GLU A 184 6.76 3.19 3.70
C GLU A 184 7.56 2.84 4.95
N LYS A 185 7.14 3.31 6.12
CA LYS A 185 7.74 2.96 7.42
C LYS A 185 7.76 1.44 7.66
N ALA A 186 6.67 0.74 7.30
CA ALA A 186 6.61 -0.72 7.41
C ALA A 186 7.62 -1.42 6.47
N LYS A 187 7.76 -0.95 5.22
CA LYS A 187 8.73 -1.48 4.26
C LYS A 187 10.17 -1.25 4.73
N GLU A 188 10.45 -0.07 5.26
CA GLU A 188 11.78 0.29 5.75
C GLU A 188 12.17 -0.56 6.97
N LYS A 189 11.25 -0.75 7.92
CA LYS A 189 11.47 -1.64 9.07
C LYS A 189 11.81 -3.07 8.63
N ILE A 190 11.05 -3.63 7.67
CA ILE A 190 11.34 -4.95 7.11
C ILE A 190 12.73 -5.01 6.46
N LYS A 191 13.16 -3.95 5.77
CA LYS A 191 14.50 -3.89 5.16
C LYS A 191 15.59 -3.88 6.24
N GLN A 192 15.44 -3.04 7.26
CA GLN A 192 16.38 -2.96 8.38
C GLN A 192 16.48 -4.29 9.14
N ASP A 193 15.36 -4.97 9.39
CA ASP A 193 15.34 -6.26 10.09
C ASP A 193 16.02 -7.35 9.25
N LYS A 194 15.80 -7.38 7.93
CA LYS A 194 16.52 -8.30 7.01
C LYS A 194 18.02 -8.08 7.03
N GLU A 195 18.46 -6.82 7.09
CA GLU A 195 19.87 -6.47 7.12
C GLU A 195 20.54 -6.87 8.44
N LYS A 196 19.86 -6.65 9.58
CA LYS A 196 20.30 -7.14 10.89
C LYS A 196 20.45 -8.67 10.92
N ILE A 197 19.44 -9.41 10.42
CA ILE A 197 19.49 -10.87 10.33
C ILE A 197 20.67 -11.34 9.46
N LYS A 198 20.96 -10.63 8.35
CA LYS A 198 22.10 -10.95 7.48
C LYS A 198 23.44 -10.75 8.20
N GLN A 199 23.58 -9.65 8.94
CA GLN A 199 24.78 -9.34 9.72
C GLN A 199 24.99 -10.35 10.86
N GLU A 200 23.93 -10.73 11.59
CA GLU A 200 24.00 -11.76 12.63
C GLU A 200 24.42 -13.12 12.07
N LYS A 201 23.88 -13.53 10.91
CA LYS A 201 24.29 -14.78 10.24
C LYS A 201 25.76 -14.80 9.83
N LEU A 202 26.31 -13.64 9.44
CA LEU A 202 27.73 -13.52 9.10
C LEU A 202 28.60 -13.68 10.35
N LYS A 203 28.26 -12.98 11.44
CA LYS A 203 28.97 -13.11 12.73
C LYS A 203 28.98 -14.54 13.25
N ILE A 204 27.83 -15.23 13.24
CA ILE A 204 27.74 -16.63 13.66
C ILE A 204 28.67 -17.52 12.81
N LYS A 205 28.76 -17.28 11.50
CA LYS A 205 29.68 -18.04 10.63
C LYS A 205 31.15 -17.78 10.97
N GLU A 206 31.52 -16.53 11.21
CA GLU A 206 32.88 -16.15 11.60
C GLU A 206 33.28 -16.78 12.94
N ASP A 207 32.39 -16.74 13.93
CA ASP A 207 32.60 -17.35 15.25
C ASP A 207 32.76 -18.88 15.15
N LEU A 208 31.95 -19.55 14.32
CA LEU A 208 32.07 -20.99 14.07
C LEU A 208 33.41 -21.36 13.41
N ILE A 209 33.86 -20.56 12.43
CA ILE A 209 35.16 -20.77 11.78
C ILE A 209 36.29 -20.60 12.79
N LYS A 210 36.24 -19.57 13.63
CA LYS A 210 37.24 -19.29 14.65
C LYS A 210 37.31 -20.42 15.68
N ALA A 211 36.17 -20.86 16.21
CA ALA A 211 36.09 -21.99 17.14
C ALA A 211 36.63 -23.29 16.51
N ALA A 212 36.36 -23.54 15.22
CA ALA A 212 36.89 -24.71 14.52
C ALA A 212 38.42 -24.65 14.33
N MET A 213 38.99 -23.45 14.08
CA MET A 213 40.44 -23.25 14.01
C MET A 213 41.11 -23.45 15.37
N GLU A 214 40.54 -22.89 16.43
CA GLU A 214 41.04 -23.05 17.81
C GLU A 214 41.02 -24.53 18.22
N LYS A 215 39.93 -25.26 17.94
CA LYS A 215 39.85 -26.70 18.18
C LYS A 215 40.95 -27.48 17.43
N LYS A 216 41.19 -27.16 16.15
CA LYS A 216 42.26 -27.79 15.36
C LYS A 216 43.65 -27.48 15.92
N ASN A 217 43.88 -26.28 16.45
CA ASN A 217 45.15 -25.89 17.05
C ASN A 217 45.37 -26.64 18.39
N LEU A 218 44.34 -26.73 19.24
CA LEU A 218 44.38 -27.54 20.46
C LEU A 218 44.63 -29.02 20.15
N GLU A 219 43.97 -29.59 19.13
CA GLU A 219 44.23 -30.97 18.68
C GLU A 219 45.68 -31.17 18.20
N LYS A 220 46.28 -30.19 17.52
CA LYS A 220 47.69 -30.23 17.11
C LYS A 220 48.64 -30.10 18.30
N GLU A 221 48.33 -29.26 19.28
CA GLU A 221 49.12 -29.12 20.51
C GLU A 221 49.03 -30.37 21.38
N MET A 222 47.87 -30.99 21.51
CA MET A 222 47.71 -32.28 22.18
C MET A 222 48.51 -33.39 21.49
N LYS A 223 48.55 -33.40 20.15
CA LYS A 223 49.40 -34.34 19.37
C LYS A 223 50.89 -34.06 19.53
N LYS A 224 51.30 -32.78 19.65
CA LYS A 224 52.70 -32.42 19.95
C LYS A 224 53.09 -32.80 21.38
N ASN A 225 52.23 -32.58 22.36
CA ASN A 225 52.50 -32.95 23.75
C ASN A 225 52.44 -34.47 24.00
N ALA A 226 51.73 -35.22 23.16
CA ALA A 226 51.83 -36.69 23.13
C ALA A 226 53.18 -37.18 22.58
N VAL A 227 53.89 -36.37 21.78
CA VAL A 227 55.25 -36.66 21.30
C VAL A 227 56.32 -36.21 22.33
N VAL A 228 55.98 -35.40 23.33
CA VAL A 228 56.89 -34.93 24.40
C VAL A 228 56.80 -35.77 25.68
N LYS A 229 55.96 -36.82 25.71
CA LYS A 229 55.92 -37.81 26.81
C LYS A 229 56.43 -39.18 26.41
N ILE A 230 57.52 -39.29 25.63
CA ILE A 230 58.38 -40.48 25.67
C ILE A 230 59.84 -40.06 25.47
N ASP A 231 60.45 -39.60 26.56
CA ASP A 231 61.82 -39.91 26.98
C ASP A 231 61.75 -39.68 28.50
N GLU A 232 61.78 -40.69 29.37
CA GLU A 232 62.88 -41.62 29.54
C GLU A 232 62.41 -43.07 29.73
N THR A 233 63.26 -43.98 29.28
CA THR A 233 63.39 -45.43 29.57
C THR A 233 62.95 -46.43 28.50
N LYS A 234 63.94 -47.27 28.14
CA LYS A 234 63.93 -48.56 27.41
C LYS A 234 63.97 -48.41 25.88
N ILE A 235 65.12 -48.53 25.21
CA ILE A 235 66.01 -49.70 25.09
C ILE A 235 65.22 -51.03 24.99
N ALA A 236 65.04 -51.42 23.72
CA ALA A 236 65.22 -52.74 23.10
C ALA A 236 64.32 -53.93 23.49
N GLU A 237 63.39 -54.24 22.58
CA GLU A 237 63.26 -55.62 22.06
C GLU A 237 64.09 -55.73 20.78
N ASN A 238 65.27 -56.34 20.89
CA ASN A 238 66.20 -56.58 19.79
C ASN A 238 65.62 -57.54 18.73
N ALA A 239 65.14 -57.00 17.61
CA ALA A 239 65.00 -57.81 16.40
C ALA A 239 66.35 -57.86 15.68
N ILE A 240 67.12 -58.93 15.89
CA ILE A 240 68.41 -59.16 15.22
C ILE A 240 68.19 -59.20 13.69
N THR A 241 68.87 -58.34 12.94
CA THR A 241 68.84 -58.26 11.47
C THR A 241 70.09 -58.87 10.84
N CYS A 242 69.95 -59.34 9.60
CA CYS A 242 71.01 -59.98 8.84
C CYS A 242 72.20 -59.03 8.58
N SER A 243 73.42 -59.54 8.69
CA SER A 243 74.65 -58.74 8.56
C SER A 243 75.29 -58.76 7.16
N GLU A 244 74.80 -59.59 6.23
CA GLU A 244 75.38 -59.72 4.88
C GLU A 244 74.97 -58.58 3.93
N ILE A 245 75.81 -58.30 2.93
CA ILE A 245 75.59 -57.26 1.91
C ILE A 245 74.86 -57.88 0.72
N VAL A 246 73.84 -57.20 0.22
CA VAL A 246 73.07 -57.67 -0.95
C VAL A 246 73.98 -57.67 -2.19
N LYS A 247 74.19 -58.84 -2.80
CA LYS A 247 75.11 -59.02 -3.95
C LYS A 247 74.45 -58.80 -5.34
N SER A 248 73.12 -58.68 -5.42
CA SER A 248 72.39 -58.49 -6.70
C SER A 248 71.08 -57.68 -6.57
N GLY A 249 70.60 -57.13 -7.69
CA GLY A 249 69.38 -56.32 -7.77
C GLY A 249 69.59 -54.83 -7.49
N GLN A 250 68.49 -54.07 -7.43
CA GLN A 250 68.51 -52.60 -7.27
C GLN A 250 69.15 -52.12 -5.95
N ARG A 251 69.28 -53.00 -4.95
CA ARG A 251 69.90 -52.70 -3.65
C ARG A 251 71.29 -53.31 -3.49
N LYS A 252 71.95 -53.70 -4.59
CA LYS A 252 73.29 -54.27 -4.56
C LYS A 252 74.27 -53.33 -3.85
N GLY A 253 75.05 -53.85 -2.89
CA GLY A 253 76.02 -53.10 -2.10
C GLY A 253 75.51 -52.57 -0.75
N LEU A 254 74.22 -52.69 -0.45
CA LEU A 254 73.64 -52.27 0.83
C LEU A 254 73.48 -53.45 1.81
N SER A 255 73.45 -53.16 3.11
CA SER A 255 73.24 -54.16 4.16
C SER A 255 71.83 -54.77 4.13
N CYS A 256 71.75 -56.06 4.44
CA CYS A 256 70.50 -56.81 4.44
C CYS A 256 69.70 -56.56 5.73
N LEU A 257 68.80 -55.58 5.70
CA LEU A 257 67.95 -55.25 6.86
C LEU A 257 66.80 -56.25 7.11
N THR A 258 66.92 -57.49 6.64
CA THR A 258 65.90 -58.54 6.83
C THR A 258 66.15 -59.28 8.15
N LYS A 259 65.08 -59.71 8.84
CA LYS A 259 65.15 -60.47 10.11
C LYS A 259 66.01 -61.74 9.96
N VAL A 260 66.84 -62.02 10.96
CA VAL A 260 67.71 -63.21 10.97
C VAL A 260 66.89 -64.50 11.02
N TYR A 261 67.37 -65.50 10.28
CA TYR A 261 66.86 -66.87 10.27
C TYR A 261 67.79 -67.81 11.06
N LYS A 262 69.06 -67.93 10.65
CA LYS A 262 70.07 -68.78 11.31
C LYS A 262 71.49 -68.25 11.02
N ASP A 263 72.43 -68.43 11.95
CA ASP A 263 73.84 -68.00 11.86
C ASP A 263 74.01 -66.51 11.49
N CYS A 264 73.18 -65.65 12.10
CA CYS A 264 73.13 -64.21 11.83
C CYS A 264 72.77 -63.82 10.37
N LEU A 265 72.27 -64.77 9.56
CA LEU A 265 71.84 -64.54 8.18
C LEU A 265 70.33 -64.65 8.03
N CYS A 266 69.76 -63.90 7.09
CA CYS A 266 68.37 -64.09 6.68
C CYS A 266 68.24 -65.39 5.87
N LYS A 267 67.02 -65.92 5.73
CA LYS A 267 66.75 -67.20 5.04
C LYS A 267 67.33 -67.24 3.61
N ARG A 268 67.35 -66.11 2.91
CA ARG A 268 67.94 -65.99 1.57
C ARG A 268 69.47 -66.12 1.59
N HIS A 269 70.15 -65.42 2.49
CA HIS A 269 71.62 -65.46 2.58
C HIS A 269 72.12 -66.78 3.15
N TYR A 270 71.45 -67.34 4.15
CA TYR A 270 71.76 -68.69 4.68
C TYR A 270 71.68 -69.78 3.59
N ASN A 271 70.70 -69.68 2.69
CA ASN A 271 70.53 -70.66 1.61
C ASN A 271 71.56 -70.50 0.48
N ILE A 272 72.14 -69.32 0.30
CA ILE A 272 73.20 -69.11 -0.71
C ILE A 272 74.52 -69.67 -0.16
N THR A 273 74.90 -69.27 1.05
CA THR A 273 76.15 -69.74 1.69
C THR A 273 76.20 -71.25 1.89
N ASN A 274 75.06 -71.91 2.12
CA ASN A 274 75.00 -73.37 2.26
C ASN A 274 74.75 -74.13 0.95
N LYS A 275 74.39 -73.46 -0.15
CA LYS A 275 74.33 -74.08 -1.48
C LYS A 275 75.72 -74.26 -2.09
N ASP A 276 76.64 -73.36 -1.77
CA ASP A 276 78.04 -73.44 -2.22
C ASP A 276 78.83 -74.56 -1.51
N ILE A 277 78.28 -75.16 -0.44
CA ILE A 277 78.88 -76.30 0.29
C ILE A 277 78.47 -77.68 -0.29
N ASN A 278 77.50 -77.72 -1.21
CA ASN A 278 77.04 -78.97 -1.87
C ASN A 278 77.28 -78.97 -3.39
N ILE A 279 78.21 -78.15 -3.88
CA ILE A 279 78.85 -78.35 -5.20
C ILE A 279 80.36 -78.24 -4.98
N SER A 280 80.92 -79.29 -4.39
CA SER A 280 82.32 -79.71 -4.41
C SER A 280 82.35 -81.21 -4.16
#